data_AF-A0A3D3ZXT9-F1
#
_entry.id   AF-A0A3D3ZXT9-F1
#
_cell.length_a   1.000
_cell.length_b   1.000
_cell.length_c   1.000
_cell.angle_alpha   90.00
_cell.angle_beta   90.00
_cell.angle_gamma   90.00
#
_symmetry.space_group_name_H-M   'P 1'
#
loop_
_entity.id
_entity.type
_entity.pdbx_description
1 polymer ?
#
loop_
_entity_poly.entity_id
_entity_poly.type
_entity_poly.pdbx_seq_one_letter_code
_entity_poly.pdbx_strand_id
1 'polypeptide(L)'
;MLPFDMDVITAPVSVGPVTLTAPVLAPVVKDFDPRVEKLAFSLPTKDADAELFLHDLLDGSGVQVEIGGRTVVTLLGCTTCDIPEDCLTFEFED
;
A
#
# COMPACT_ATOMS: atom_id res chain seq x y z
N MET A 1 -40.49 6.63 13.61
CA MET A 1 -39.03 6.78 13.44
C MET A 1 -38.56 5.65 12.56
N LEU A 2 -38.09 5.95 11.35
CA LEU A 2 -37.39 5.00 10.49
C LEU A 2 -35.89 5.28 10.59
N PRO A 3 -35.04 4.25 10.55
CA PRO A 3 -33.63 4.35 10.85
C PRO A 3 -32.89 5.04 9.71
N PHE A 4 -31.94 5.88 10.07
CA PHE A 4 -30.91 6.53 9.27
C PHE A 4 -30.61 5.83 7.93
N ASP A 5 -31.01 6.47 6.81
CA ASP A 5 -30.43 6.24 5.49
C ASP A 5 -28.94 6.59 5.55
N MET A 6 -28.10 5.58 5.53
CA MET A 6 -26.64 5.69 5.71
C MET A 6 -25.88 5.77 4.37
N ASP A 7 -26.56 6.13 3.27
CA ASP A 7 -26.01 6.12 1.90
C ASP A 7 -25.96 7.51 1.22
N VAL A 8 -25.85 8.59 1.99
CA VAL A 8 -25.52 9.90 1.42
C VAL A 8 -24.34 10.51 2.18
N ILE A 9 -23.12 10.06 1.85
CA ILE A 9 -21.92 10.83 2.15
C ILE A 9 -21.89 12.00 1.16
N THR A 10 -22.53 13.10 1.50
CA THR A 10 -22.39 14.35 0.74
C THR A 10 -20.95 14.83 0.82
N ALA A 11 -20.27 14.93 -0.33
CA ALA A 11 -18.94 15.50 -0.39
C ALA A 11 -18.94 16.92 0.19
N PRO A 12 -17.90 17.33 0.94
CA PRO A 12 -17.84 18.67 1.52
C PRO A 12 -17.84 19.70 0.40
N VAL A 13 -18.81 20.63 0.46
CA VAL A 13 -18.90 21.74 -0.50
C VAL A 13 -17.83 22.77 -0.15
N SER A 14 -16.79 22.88 -0.99
CA SER A 14 -15.76 23.91 -0.82
C SER A 14 -16.23 25.25 -1.36
N VAL A 15 -16.36 26.26 -0.49
CA VAL A 15 -16.69 27.63 -0.90
C VAL A 15 -15.39 28.44 -0.97
N GLY A 16 -14.70 28.38 -2.11
CA GLY A 16 -13.43 29.08 -2.37
C GLY A 16 -12.35 28.21 -3.00
N PRO A 17 -11.21 28.77 -3.43
CA PRO A 17 -10.08 27.98 -3.90
C PRO A 17 -9.51 27.16 -2.72
N VAL A 18 -9.72 25.84 -2.78
CA VAL A 18 -9.20 24.89 -1.80
C VAL A 18 -8.14 24.03 -2.49
N THR A 19 -6.94 24.00 -1.93
CA THR A 19 -5.93 23.01 -2.29
C THR A 19 -6.26 21.72 -1.58
N LEU A 20 -6.81 20.75 -2.31
CA LEU A 20 -7.03 19.40 -1.83
C LEU A 20 -5.75 18.60 -2.04
N THR A 21 -5.09 18.23 -0.95
CA THR A 21 -3.96 17.30 -1.00
C THR A 21 -4.53 15.89 -0.93
N ALA A 22 -4.69 15.23 -2.08
CA ALA A 22 -5.03 13.81 -2.10
C ALA A 22 -3.83 13.02 -1.55
N PRO A 23 -4.04 12.03 -0.65
CA PRO A 23 -2.97 11.14 -0.25
C PRO A 23 -2.47 10.40 -1.50
N VAL A 24 -1.14 10.40 -1.69
CA VAL A 24 -0.53 9.56 -2.72
C VAL A 24 -0.78 8.12 -2.31
N LEU A 25 -1.59 7.40 -3.08
CA LEU A 25 -1.85 5.99 -2.85
C LEU A 25 -0.60 5.19 -3.22
N ALA A 26 -0.27 4.20 -2.39
CA ALA A 26 0.79 3.27 -2.70
C ALA A 26 0.49 2.56 -4.04
N PRO A 27 1.50 2.31 -4.89
CA PRO A 27 1.33 1.55 -6.12
C PRO A 27 0.71 0.18 -5.85
N VAL A 28 -0.09 -0.29 -6.82
CA VAL A 28 -0.69 -1.62 -6.80
C VAL A 28 -0.15 -2.41 -8.00
N VAL A 29 0.57 -3.49 -7.73
CA VAL A 29 1.07 -4.43 -8.73
C VAL A 29 0.05 -5.57 -8.84
N LYS A 30 -0.44 -5.81 -10.05
CA LYS A 30 -1.41 -6.89 -10.31
C LYS A 30 -0.69 -8.13 -10.81
N ASP A 31 -1.25 -9.29 -10.48
CA ASP A 31 -0.81 -10.60 -10.98
C ASP A 31 0.67 -10.90 -10.68
N PHE A 32 1.17 -10.40 -9.53
CA PHE A 32 2.55 -10.59 -9.14
C PHE A 32 2.82 -12.06 -8.76
N ASP A 33 3.77 -12.70 -9.44
CA ASP A 33 4.20 -14.06 -9.12
C ASP A 33 5.57 -14.05 -8.40
N PRO A 34 5.61 -14.24 -7.07
CA PRO A 34 6.83 -14.17 -6.28
C PRO A 34 7.85 -15.29 -6.58
N ARG A 35 7.49 -16.28 -7.40
CA ARG A 35 8.38 -17.40 -7.78
C ARG A 35 9.23 -17.10 -9.01
N VAL A 36 8.80 -16.17 -9.85
CA VAL A 36 9.46 -15.84 -11.12
C VAL A 36 9.83 -14.36 -11.20
N GLU A 37 9.12 -13.49 -10.49
CA GLU A 37 9.38 -12.05 -10.44
C GLU A 37 10.12 -11.65 -9.17
N LYS A 38 10.90 -10.59 -9.30
CA LYS A 38 11.56 -9.90 -8.19
C LYS A 38 11.33 -8.41 -8.31
N LEU A 39 11.07 -7.75 -7.19
CA LEU A 39 10.84 -6.31 -7.15
C LEU A 39 11.94 -5.61 -6.37
N ALA A 40 12.50 -4.57 -6.98
CA ALA A 40 13.42 -3.66 -6.33
C ALA A 40 12.73 -2.33 -6.04
N PHE A 41 12.91 -1.83 -4.83
CA PHE A 41 12.34 -0.56 -4.38
C PHE A 41 13.45 0.37 -3.93
N SER A 42 13.46 1.59 -4.47
CA SER A 42 14.27 2.67 -3.93
C SER A 42 13.56 3.36 -2.78
N LEU A 43 14.20 3.41 -1.62
CA LEU A 43 13.69 4.04 -0.41
C LEU A 43 14.59 5.20 0.01
N PRO A 44 14.05 6.21 0.70
CA PRO A 44 14.88 7.25 1.33
C PRO A 44 15.81 6.66 2.40
N THR A 45 17.04 7.17 2.51
CA THR A 45 18.02 6.73 3.53
C THR A 45 17.50 6.79 4.97
N LYS A 46 16.56 7.68 5.28
CA LYS A 46 15.90 7.75 6.61
C LYS A 46 15.14 6.48 7.01
N ASP A 47 14.79 5.64 6.04
CA ASP A 47 14.05 4.39 6.26
C ASP A 47 14.99 3.17 6.31
N ALA A 48 16.32 3.37 6.34
CA ALA A 48 17.29 2.28 6.39
C ALA A 48 17.16 1.36 7.60
N ASP A 49 16.78 1.93 8.76
CA ASP A 49 16.55 1.20 10.01
C ASP A 49 15.05 0.96 10.27
N ALA A 50 14.18 1.23 9.30
CA ALA A 50 12.74 1.07 9.47
C ALA A 50 12.34 -0.41 9.44
N GLU A 51 11.39 -0.78 10.31
CA GLU A 51 10.81 -2.12 10.30
C GLU A 51 9.99 -2.35 9.03
N LEU A 52 10.15 -3.54 8.44
CA LEU A 52 9.39 -4.02 7.29
C LEU A 52 8.31 -4.99 7.76
N PHE A 53 7.08 -4.77 7.30
CA PHE A 53 5.95 -5.65 7.54
C PHE A 53 5.28 -6.07 6.24
N LEU A 54 4.87 -7.33 6.19
CA LEU A 54 4.03 -7.87 5.13
C LEU A 54 2.65 -8.19 5.73
N HIS A 55 1.60 -7.60 5.19
CA HIS A 55 0.23 -7.77 5.67
C HIS A 55 -0.65 -8.36 4.57
N ASP A 56 -1.20 -9.54 4.81
CA ASP A 56 -2.22 -10.09 3.91
C ASP A 56 -3.48 -9.21 3.92
N LEU A 57 -4.03 -8.96 2.73
CA LEU A 57 -5.33 -8.34 2.60
C LEU A 57 -6.42 -9.26 3.17
N LEU A 58 -7.46 -8.67 3.77
CA LEU A 58 -8.54 -9.42 4.42
C LEU A 58 -9.31 -10.35 3.47
N ASP A 59 -9.33 -10.04 2.18
CA ASP A 59 -9.95 -10.84 1.13
C ASP A 59 -9.03 -11.94 0.58
N GLY A 60 -7.78 -12.01 1.07
CA GLY A 60 -6.77 -12.96 0.61
C GLY A 60 -6.30 -12.71 -0.82
N SER A 61 -6.59 -11.53 -1.39
CA SER A 61 -6.29 -11.22 -2.79
C SER A 61 -4.86 -10.72 -3.03
N GLY A 62 -4.14 -10.40 -1.97
CA GLY A 62 -2.83 -9.76 -2.06
C GLY A 62 -2.16 -9.53 -0.72
N VAL A 63 -0.97 -8.93 -0.80
CA VAL A 63 -0.20 -8.47 0.34
C VAL A 63 0.06 -6.97 0.25
N GLN A 64 0.11 -6.29 1.39
CA GLN A 64 0.63 -4.95 1.54
C GLN A 64 2.03 -5.01 2.13
N VAL A 65 2.95 -4.29 1.50
CA VAL A 65 4.32 -4.11 1.99
C VAL A 65 4.37 -2.76 2.69
N GLU A 66 4.68 -2.78 3.98
CA GLU A 66 4.77 -1.60 4.84
C GLU A 66 6.18 -1.43 5.36
N ILE A 67 6.68 -0.19 5.35
CA ILE A 67 8.00 0.17 5.87
C ILE A 67 7.87 1.42 6.73
N GLY A 68 8.29 1.35 8.00
CA GLY A 68 8.25 2.51 8.89
C GLY A 68 6.85 3.12 9.06
N GLY A 69 5.81 2.28 9.08
CA GLY A 69 4.42 2.73 9.24
C GLY A 69 3.73 3.22 7.96
N ARG A 70 4.37 3.09 6.79
CA ARG A 70 3.81 3.52 5.50
C ARG A 70 3.72 2.37 4.50
N THR A 71 2.56 2.21 3.87
CA THR A 71 2.43 1.25 2.76
C THR A 71 3.26 1.74 1.57
N VAL A 72 4.20 0.91 1.12
CA VAL A 72 5.09 1.20 -0.01
C VAL A 72 4.50 0.63 -1.31
N VAL A 73 3.91 -0.56 -1.25
CA VAL A 73 3.27 -1.20 -2.40
C VAL A 73 2.21 -2.20 -1.94
N THR A 74 1.21 -2.45 -2.79
CA THR A 74 0.30 -3.60 -2.66
C THR A 74 0.53 -4.56 -3.81
N LEU A 75 0.79 -5.83 -3.52
CA LEU A 75 1.00 -6.89 -4.51
C LEU A 75 -0.24 -7.77 -4.53
N LEU A 76 -0.94 -7.86 -5.66
CA LEU A 76 -2.11 -8.71 -5.83
C LEU A 76 -1.71 -10.03 -6.50
N GLY A 77 -2.38 -11.12 -6.13
CA GLY A 77 -2.16 -12.46 -6.67
C GLY A 77 -1.27 -13.36 -5.80
N CYS A 78 -0.80 -12.87 -4.65
CA CYS A 78 0.01 -13.63 -3.71
C CYS A 78 -0.34 -13.31 -2.25
N THR A 79 0.07 -14.18 -1.33
CA THR A 79 0.00 -13.95 0.11
C THR A 79 1.40 -13.81 0.72
N THR A 80 1.48 -13.36 1.97
CA THR A 80 2.74 -13.29 2.75
C THR A 80 3.53 -14.59 2.68
N CYS A 81 2.83 -15.73 2.73
CA CYS A 81 3.43 -17.05 2.72
C CYS A 81 4.05 -17.44 1.37
N ASP A 82 3.66 -16.77 0.29
CA ASP A 82 4.17 -17.03 -1.07
C ASP A 82 5.44 -16.22 -1.37
N ILE A 83 5.78 -15.21 -0.55
CA ILE A 83 6.90 -14.29 -0.79
C ILE A 83 8.18 -14.82 -0.13
N PRO A 84 9.18 -15.27 -0.91
CA PRO A 84 10.48 -15.65 -0.35
C PRO A 84 11.30 -14.41 0.04
N GLU A 85 12.26 -14.59 0.96
CA GLU A 85 13.10 -13.51 1.50
C GLU A 85 13.84 -12.70 0.42
N ASP A 86 14.25 -13.33 -0.68
CA ASP A 86 15.00 -12.69 -1.78
C ASP A 86 14.11 -12.14 -2.92
N CYS A 87 12.80 -12.05 -2.71
CA CYS A 87 11.83 -11.58 -3.70
C CYS A 87 11.75 -10.05 -3.78
N LEU A 88 11.84 -9.40 -2.63
CA LEU A 88 11.74 -7.95 -2.48
C LEU A 88 13.11 -7.42 -2.05
N THR A 89 13.71 -6.58 -2.87
CA THR A 89 15.00 -5.93 -2.57
C THR A 89 14.78 -4.44 -2.36
N PHE A 90 15.43 -3.88 -1.33
CA PHE A 90 15.29 -2.48 -0.97
C PHE A 90 16.66 -1.80 -1.07
N GLU A 91 16.73 -0.79 -1.92
CA GLU A 91 17.92 0.04 -2.12
C GLU A 91 17.64 1.43 -1.52
N PHE A 92 18.66 2.06 -0.92
CA PHE A 92 18.50 3.36 -0.27
C PHE A 92 19.14 4.46 -1.12
N GLU A 93 18.38 5.52 -1.40
CA GLU A 93 18.82 6.70 -2.14
C GLU A 93 18.84 7.94 -1.24
N ASP A 94 19.89 8.76 -1.40
CA ASP A 94 20.14 10.04 -0.71
C ASP A 94 19.26 11.20 -1.24
#